data_AF-A0AAJ0HVS7-F1
#
_entry.id   AF-A0AAJ0HVS7-F1
#
_cell.length_a   1.000
_cell.length_b   1.000
_cell.length_c   1.000
_cell.angle_alpha   90.00
_cell.angle_beta   90.00
_cell.angle_gamma   90.00
#
_symmetry.space_group_name_H-M   'P 1'
#
loop_
_entity.id
_entity.type
_entity.pdbx_description
1 polymer ?
#
loop_
_entity_poly.entity_id
_entity_poly.type
_entity_poly.pdbx_seq_one_letter_code
_entity_poly.pdbx_strand_id
1 'polypeptide(L)'
;MPSSCKEIRAALAQCLQESECIMVQRHTAAECLRPPLVDGLPLKCQQLKKGFGECRRGMIDMRKRFRGNQAVTFTQLQETETSGEGYQLYAGKSAFSGAKGATDGNEKPPEDWREIENEKYRREAAAAVVAAAKGKK
;
A
#
# COMPACT_ATOMS: atom_id res chain seq x y z
N MET A 1 12.94 26.32 -5.66
CA MET A 1 11.74 25.63 -5.15
C MET A 1 12.21 24.49 -4.26
N PRO A 2 11.67 24.28 -3.05
CA PRO A 2 12.16 23.25 -2.12
C PRO A 2 12.10 21.86 -2.76
N SER A 3 13.10 21.02 -2.45
CA SER A 3 13.31 19.71 -3.07
C SER A 3 12.12 18.76 -2.90
N SER A 4 11.39 18.89 -1.79
CA SER A 4 10.31 17.98 -1.38
C SER A 4 9.15 17.85 -2.37
N CYS A 5 8.83 18.89 -3.15
CA CYS A 5 7.73 18.86 -4.13
C CYS A 5 8.21 18.91 -5.59
N LYS A 6 9.51 18.71 -5.83
CA LYS A 6 10.11 18.85 -7.16
C LYS A 6 9.63 17.75 -8.12
N GLU A 7 9.56 16.50 -7.64
CA GLU A 7 9.15 15.34 -8.44
C GLU A 7 7.68 15.41 -8.84
N ILE A 8 6.78 15.67 -7.88
CA ILE A 8 5.34 15.82 -8.15
C ILE A 8 5.08 16.97 -9.12
N ARG A 9 5.84 18.07 -9.01
CA ARG A 9 5.75 19.17 -9.98
C ARG A 9 6.20 18.74 -11.38
N ALA A 10 7.31 18.01 -11.49
CA ALA A 10 7.80 17.52 -12.77
C ALA A 10 6.79 16.58 -13.42
N ALA A 11 6.27 15.61 -12.66
CA ALA A 11 5.21 14.70 -13.12
C ALA A 11 3.94 15.46 -13.56
N LEU A 12 3.53 16.48 -12.81
CA LEU A 12 2.38 17.31 -13.17
C LEU A 12 2.62 18.09 -14.46
N ALA A 13 3.83 18.64 -14.65
CA ALA A 13 4.20 19.33 -15.89
C ALA A 13 4.17 18.38 -17.09
N GLN A 14 4.66 17.15 -16.92
CA GLN A 14 4.66 16.11 -17.94
C GLN A 14 3.23 15.69 -18.31
N CYS A 15 2.38 15.43 -17.30
CA CYS A 15 0.97 15.11 -17.51
C CYS A 15 0.22 16.22 -18.25
N LEU A 16 0.52 17.48 -17.93
CA LEU A 16 -0.07 18.63 -18.60
C LEU A 16 0.37 18.75 -20.06
N GLN A 17 1.64 18.48 -20.37
CA GLN A 17 2.15 18.48 -21.75
C GLN A 17 1.49 17.40 -22.62
N GLU A 18 1.10 16.27 -22.04
CA GLU A 18 0.38 15.19 -22.73
C GLU A 18 -1.12 15.44 -22.83
N SER A 19 -1.67 16.35 -22.00
CA SER A 19 -3.12 16.58 -21.93
C SER A 19 -3.66 17.42 -23.09
N GLU A 20 -4.91 17.13 -23.46
CA GLU A 20 -5.62 17.82 -24.55
C GLU A 20 -5.79 19.33 -24.30
N CYS A 21 -5.85 19.76 -23.03
CA CYS A 21 -6.02 21.17 -22.66
C CYS A 21 -4.86 22.05 -23.19
N ILE A 22 -3.64 21.52 -23.21
CA ILE A 22 -2.46 22.24 -23.74
C ILE A 22 -2.20 21.91 -25.20
N MET A 23 -2.34 20.64 -25.58
CA MET A 23 -2.01 20.21 -26.94
C MET A 23 -3.04 20.67 -27.99
N VAL A 24 -4.33 20.55 -27.67
CA VAL A 24 -5.44 20.84 -28.59
C VAL A 24 -5.96 22.26 -28.36
N GLN A 25 -6.33 22.57 -27.11
CA GLN A 25 -6.99 23.85 -26.77
C GLN A 25 -5.98 25.00 -26.57
N ARG A 26 -4.68 24.71 -26.47
CA ARG A 26 -3.58 25.70 -26.35
C ARG A 26 -3.73 26.63 -25.14
N HIS A 27 -4.41 26.20 -24.09
CA HIS A 27 -4.50 26.94 -22.84
C HIS A 27 -3.18 26.96 -22.10
N THR A 28 -3.00 27.97 -21.25
CA THR A 28 -1.85 27.99 -20.35
C THR A 28 -2.00 26.92 -19.27
N ALA A 29 -0.88 26.37 -18.78
CA ALA A 29 -0.91 25.40 -17.69
C ALA A 29 -1.66 25.91 -16.44
N ALA A 30 -1.65 27.22 -16.20
CA ALA A 30 -2.38 27.83 -15.10
C ALA A 30 -3.91 27.87 -15.34
N GLU A 31 -4.35 28.05 -16.59
CA GLU A 31 -5.78 27.98 -16.97
C GLU A 31 -6.31 26.55 -16.85
N CYS A 32 -5.57 25.56 -17.33
CA CYS A 32 -5.95 24.14 -17.24
C CYS A 32 -6.13 23.65 -15.80
N LEU A 33 -5.46 24.28 -14.82
CA LEU A 33 -5.56 23.92 -13.41
C LEU A 33 -6.68 24.66 -12.66
N ARG A 34 -7.38 25.60 -13.30
CA ARG A 34 -8.53 26.32 -12.72
C ARG A 34 -9.86 25.74 -13.20
N PRO A 35 -10.90 25.75 -12.36
CA PRO A 35 -12.25 25.43 -12.83
C PRO A 35 -12.67 26.42 -13.93
N PRO A 36 -13.37 26.00 -14.99
CA PRO A 36 -14.03 24.69 -15.18
C PRO A 36 -13.20 23.63 -15.94
N LEU A 37 -12.03 23.97 -16.49
CA LEU A 37 -11.26 23.08 -17.38
C LEU A 37 -10.63 21.88 -16.66
N VAL A 38 -10.48 21.95 -15.35
CA VAL A 38 -9.91 20.89 -14.51
C VAL A 38 -10.70 19.59 -14.62
N ASP A 39 -12.02 19.68 -14.77
CA ASP A 39 -12.90 18.50 -14.73
C ASP A 39 -12.78 17.68 -16.02
N GLY A 40 -12.37 18.32 -17.14
CA GLY A 40 -12.08 17.66 -18.41
C GLY A 40 -10.66 17.10 -18.53
N LEU A 41 -9.78 17.34 -17.55
CA LEU A 41 -8.42 16.77 -17.54
C LEU A 41 -8.47 15.27 -17.20
N PRO A 42 -7.54 14.45 -17.72
CA PRO A 42 -7.45 13.04 -17.35
C PRO A 42 -7.24 12.88 -15.84
N LEU A 43 -7.80 11.80 -15.29
CA LEU A 43 -7.78 11.49 -13.85
C LEU A 43 -6.37 11.51 -13.26
N LYS A 44 -5.36 11.07 -14.03
CA LYS A 44 -3.94 11.13 -13.63
C LYS A 44 -3.50 12.56 -13.29
N CYS A 45 -3.82 13.54 -14.13
CA CYS A 45 -3.43 14.94 -13.89
C CYS A 45 -4.24 15.54 -12.72
N GLN A 46 -5.51 15.15 -12.55
CA GLN A 46 -6.32 15.58 -11.41
C GLN A 46 -5.75 15.06 -10.07
N GLN A 47 -5.29 13.82 -10.03
CA GLN A 47 -4.61 13.23 -8.87
C GLN A 47 -3.30 13.96 -8.56
N LEU A 48 -2.46 14.20 -9.59
CA LEU A 48 -1.21 14.95 -9.43
C LEU A 48 -1.45 16.38 -8.93
N LYS A 49 -2.53 17.05 -9.37
CA LYS A 49 -2.93 18.37 -8.86
C LYS A 49 -3.25 18.32 -7.36
N LYS A 50 -4.02 17.32 -6.92
CA LYS A 50 -4.35 17.12 -5.49
C LYS A 50 -3.08 16.86 -4.68
N GLY A 51 -2.23 15.93 -5.12
CA GLY A 51 -0.96 15.60 -4.48
C GLY A 51 0.00 16.80 -4.40
N PHE A 52 0.08 17.62 -5.44
CA PHE A 52 0.89 18.85 -5.42
C PHE A 52 0.37 19.87 -4.41
N GLY A 53 -0.96 20.02 -4.29
CA GLY A 53 -1.61 20.86 -3.29
C GLY A 53 -1.32 20.40 -1.86
N GLU A 54 -1.39 19.11 -1.61
CA GLU A 54 -1.06 18.50 -0.32
C GLU A 54 0.43 18.63 0.02
N CYS A 55 1.31 18.41 -0.96
CA CYS A 55 2.75 18.60 -0.78
C CYS A 55 3.06 20.05 -0.38
N ARG A 56 2.47 21.04 -1.08
CA ARG A 56 2.60 22.46 -0.73
C ARG A 56 2.07 22.79 0.66
N ARG A 57 0.89 22.26 1.02
CA ARG A 57 0.30 22.44 2.36
C ARG A 57 1.19 21.84 3.46
N GLY A 58 1.75 20.66 3.23
CA GLY A 58 2.61 19.98 4.19
C GLY A 58 3.94 20.69 4.46
N MET A 59 4.45 21.50 3.53
CA MET A 59 5.62 22.36 3.79
C MET A 59 5.30 23.56 4.70
N ILE A 60 4.05 24.03 4.68
CA ILE A 60 3.61 25.19 5.48
C ILE A 60 3.16 24.74 6.87
N ASP A 61 2.60 23.54 6.98
CA ASP A 61 2.12 22.96 8.23
C ASP A 61 3.27 22.62 9.21
N MET A 62 3.26 23.27 10.39
CA MET A 62 4.24 23.05 11.46
C MET A 62 4.26 21.60 11.97
N ARG A 63 3.12 20.91 11.96
CA ARG A 63 3.02 19.52 12.43
C ARG A 63 3.78 18.55 11.51
N LYS A 64 3.78 18.82 10.21
CA LYS A 64 4.40 17.97 9.18
C LYS A 64 5.88 18.29 8.93
N ARG A 65 6.38 19.45 9.39
CA ARG A 65 7.81 19.78 9.33
C ARG A 65 8.70 18.86 10.17
N PHE A 66 8.22 18.45 11.35
CA PHE A 66 9.01 17.62 12.27
C PHE A 66 9.02 16.14 11.91
N ARG A 67 7.92 15.61 11.38
CA ARG A 67 7.79 14.19 11.01
C ARG A 67 8.22 13.90 9.56
N GLY A 68 8.65 14.94 8.85
CA GLY A 68 8.82 14.91 7.41
C GLY A 68 7.48 15.04 6.70
N ASN A 69 7.45 15.88 5.67
CA ASN A 69 6.37 15.81 4.71
C ASN A 69 6.59 14.51 3.95
N GLN A 70 5.81 13.47 4.26
CA GLN A 70 5.89 12.21 3.56
C GLN A 70 5.44 12.48 2.13
N ALA A 71 6.42 12.82 1.28
CA ALA A 71 6.19 12.94 -0.14
C ALA A 71 5.70 11.56 -0.54
N VAL A 72 4.44 11.49 -0.96
CA VAL A 72 3.96 10.35 -1.71
C VAL A 72 4.74 10.44 -3.00
N THR A 73 5.92 9.79 -3.06
CA THR A 73 6.77 9.87 -4.23
C THR A 73 6.00 9.17 -5.34
N PHE A 74 5.85 9.85 -6.47
CA PHE A 74 5.12 9.29 -7.61
C PHE A 74 5.73 7.95 -8.04
N THR A 75 7.06 7.83 -7.91
CA THR A 75 7.81 6.60 -8.12
C THR A 75 7.38 5.50 -7.17
N GLN A 76 7.22 5.77 -5.86
CA GLN A 76 6.68 4.78 -4.94
C GLN A 76 5.25 4.39 -5.31
N LEU A 77 4.38 5.31 -5.73
CA LEU A 77 3.03 4.94 -6.17
C LEU A 77 3.08 3.99 -7.38
N GLN A 78 3.89 4.33 -8.39
CA GLN A 78 4.04 3.51 -9.59
C GLN A 78 4.69 2.15 -9.29
N GLU A 79 5.66 2.12 -8.39
CA GLU A 79 6.26 0.89 -7.87
C GLU A 79 5.22 0.07 -7.10
N THR A 80 4.37 0.69 -6.27
CA THR A 80 3.32 -0.04 -5.55
C THR A 80 2.24 -0.61 -6.47
N GLU A 81 1.89 0.09 -7.56
CA GLU A 81 0.94 -0.41 -8.55
C GLU A 81 1.50 -1.62 -9.33
N THR A 82 2.80 -1.63 -9.59
CA THR A 82 3.46 -2.69 -10.38
C THR A 82 3.93 -3.87 -9.54
N SER A 83 4.38 -3.63 -8.31
CA SER A 83 4.89 -4.67 -7.40
C SER A 83 3.82 -5.21 -6.45
N GLY A 84 2.73 -4.47 -6.20
CA GLY A 84 1.77 -4.79 -5.13
C GLY A 84 2.34 -4.61 -3.71
N GLU A 85 3.62 -4.24 -3.62
CA GLU A 85 4.36 -4.04 -2.38
C GLU A 85 4.33 -2.56 -1.99
N GLY A 86 3.21 -2.08 -1.45
CA GLY A 86 3.32 -0.94 -0.53
C GLY A 86 2.09 -0.14 -0.10
N TYR A 87 2.41 0.64 0.93
CA TYR A 87 1.73 1.69 1.71
C TYR A 87 0.29 1.47 2.22
N GLN A 88 0.18 0.75 3.35
CA GLN A 88 -0.83 1.05 4.37
C GLN A 88 -0.20 1.37 5.72
N LEU A 89 -0.79 2.36 6.39
CA LEU A 89 -0.30 3.10 7.57
C LEU A 89 -0.39 2.34 8.92
N TYR A 90 -0.52 1.02 8.92
CA TYR A 90 -0.45 0.24 10.17
C TYR A 90 0.41 -1.02 9.97
N ALA A 91 1.49 -1.10 10.75
CA ALA A 91 2.45 -2.21 10.79
C ALA A 91 3.25 -2.52 9.50
N GLY A 92 3.25 -1.62 8.49
CA GLY A 92 4.24 -1.64 7.40
C GLY A 92 4.12 -2.78 6.39
N LYS A 93 3.02 -3.53 6.41
CA LYS A 93 2.71 -4.58 5.41
C LYS A 93 1.45 -4.19 4.66
N SER A 94 1.44 -4.37 3.32
CA SER A 94 0.23 -4.06 2.54
C SER A 94 -0.90 -5.01 2.96
N ALA A 95 -2.14 -4.53 3.01
CA ALA A 95 -3.30 -5.35 3.39
C ALA A 95 -3.46 -6.61 2.52
N PHE A 96 -2.87 -6.62 1.32
CA PHE A 96 -2.91 -7.71 0.37
C PHE A 96 -1.63 -8.56 0.33
N SER A 97 -0.55 -8.15 1.02
CA SER A 97 0.70 -8.94 1.15
C SER A 97 0.62 -10.08 2.17
N GLY A 98 -0.54 -10.27 2.82
CA GLY A 98 -0.73 -11.26 3.86
C GLY A 98 -0.88 -12.71 3.37
N ALA A 99 -0.86 -12.97 2.07
CA ALA A 99 -0.92 -14.33 1.54
C ALA A 99 0.46 -15.00 1.66
N LYS A 100 0.51 -16.16 2.32
CA LYS A 100 1.68 -17.05 2.33
C LYS A 100 1.88 -17.63 0.92
N GLY A 101 2.47 -16.85 0.01
CA GLY A 101 2.73 -17.27 -1.37
C GLY A 101 1.45 -17.45 -2.21
N ALA A 102 1.63 -17.91 -3.44
CA ALA A 102 0.54 -18.33 -4.32
C ALA A 102 0.01 -19.68 -3.80
N THR A 103 -1.28 -19.73 -3.43
CA THR A 103 -1.92 -20.94 -2.92
C THR A 103 -2.79 -21.57 -4.00
N ASP A 104 -2.76 -22.90 -4.11
CA ASP A 104 -3.54 -23.67 -5.11
C ASP A 104 -5.02 -23.85 -4.71
N GLY A 105 -5.49 -23.13 -3.68
CA GLY A 105 -6.87 -23.19 -3.17
C GLY A 105 -7.27 -24.52 -2.51
N ASN A 106 -6.37 -25.50 -2.44
CA ASN A 106 -6.64 -26.84 -1.92
C ASN A 106 -5.75 -27.22 -0.71
N GLU A 107 -5.20 -26.21 -0.03
CA GLU A 107 -4.33 -26.41 1.12
C GLU A 107 -5.15 -26.72 2.38
N LYS A 108 -4.67 -27.67 3.17
CA LYS A 108 -5.26 -27.96 4.48
C LYS A 108 -5.07 -26.72 5.39
N PRO A 109 -6.11 -26.29 6.13
CA PRO A 109 -5.93 -25.20 7.09
C PRO A 109 -4.80 -25.51 8.09
N PRO A 110 -4.06 -24.50 8.55
CA PRO A 110 -2.99 -24.70 9.53
C PRO A 110 -3.57 -25.35 10.80
N GLU A 111 -2.91 -26.40 11.29
CA GLU A 111 -3.37 -27.13 12.47
C GLU A 111 -3.25 -26.24 13.73
N ASP A 112 -4.31 -26.24 14.56
CA ASP A 112 -4.35 -25.46 15.80
C ASP A 112 -3.43 -26.09 16.85
N TRP A 113 -2.66 -25.27 17.54
CA TRP A 113 -1.71 -25.70 18.58
C TRP A 113 -2.40 -26.50 19.70
N ARG A 114 -3.67 -26.17 19.99
CA ARG A 114 -4.49 -26.88 20.98
C ARG A 114 -4.82 -28.31 20.57
N GLU A 115 -5.05 -28.55 19.28
CA GLU A 115 -5.34 -29.89 18.77
C GLU A 115 -4.09 -30.76 18.83
N ILE A 116 -2.93 -30.20 18.48
CA ILE A 116 -1.62 -30.86 18.58
C ILE A 116 -1.32 -31.25 20.04
N GLU A 117 -1.53 -30.32 20.98
CA GLU A 117 -1.31 -30.60 22.41
C GLU A 117 -2.29 -31.64 22.96
N ASN A 118 -3.57 -31.56 22.59
CA ASN A 118 -4.58 -32.54 23.00
C ASN A 118 -4.29 -33.93 22.43
N GLU A 119 -3.88 -34.03 21.17
CA GLU A 119 -3.45 -35.29 20.57
C GLU A 119 -2.24 -35.87 21.28
N LYS A 120 -1.24 -35.02 21.58
CA LYS A 120 -0.06 -35.41 22.33
C LYS A 120 -0.44 -35.96 23.71
N TYR A 121 -1.31 -35.26 24.44
CA TYR A 121 -1.83 -35.71 25.73
C TYR A 121 -2.56 -37.05 25.63
N ARG A 122 -3.41 -37.23 24.60
CA ARG A 122 -4.10 -38.51 24.35
C ARG A 122 -3.14 -39.65 24.03
N ARG A 123 -2.06 -39.39 23.28
CA ARG A 123 -1.01 -40.38 22.97
C ARG A 123 -0.24 -40.77 24.24
N GLU A 124 0.11 -39.80 25.09
CA GLU A 124 0.78 -40.04 26.37
C GLU A 124 -0.11 -40.82 27.34
N ALA A 125 -1.40 -40.47 27.44
CA ALA A 125 -2.36 -41.20 28.26
C ALA A 125 -2.57 -42.63 27.76
N ALA A 126 -2.69 -42.84 26.45
CA ALA A 126 -2.79 -44.17 25.85
C ALA A 126 -1.52 -45.00 26.10
N ALA A 127 -0.34 -44.40 25.97
CA ALA A 127 0.93 -45.05 26.26
C ALA A 127 1.03 -45.46 27.75
N ALA A 128 0.56 -44.61 28.67
CA ALA A 128 0.50 -44.92 30.10
C ALA A 128 -0.45 -46.10 30.40
N VAL A 129 -1.63 -46.15 29.76
CA VAL A 129 -2.57 -47.27 29.89
C VAL A 129 -1.98 -48.57 29.35
N VAL A 130 -1.31 -48.54 28.20
CA VAL A 130 -0.63 -49.71 27.62
C VAL A 130 0.52 -50.19 28.51
N ALA A 131 1.29 -49.27 29.10
CA ALA A 131 2.35 -49.60 30.05
C ALA A 131 1.79 -50.27 31.32
N ALA A 132 0.69 -49.73 31.87
CA ALA A 132 0.00 -50.30 33.02
C ALA A 132 -0.57 -51.71 32.73
N ALA A 133 -1.04 -51.95 31.49
CA ALA A 133 -1.52 -53.27 31.06
C ALA A 133 -0.38 -54.29 30.90
N LYS A 134 0.82 -53.86 30.47
CA LYS A 134 2.01 -54.72 30.37
C LYS A 134 2.62 -55.08 31.73
N GLY A 135 2.51 -54.21 32.74
CA GLY A 135 3.01 -54.46 34.10
C GLY A 135 2.14 -55.36 34.98
N LYS A 136 0.97 -55.81 34.48
CA LYS A 136 0.04 -56.72 35.18
C LYS A 136 0.16 -58.19 34.73
N LYS A 137 1.15 -58.53 33.90
CA LYS A 137 1.51 -59.89 33.49
C LYS A 137 2.74 -60.38 34.23
#